data_AF-A0AAU8K137-F1
#
_entry.id   AF-A0AAU8K137-F1
#
_cell.length_a   1.000
_cell.length_b   1.000
_cell.length_c   1.000
_cell.angle_alpha   90.00
_cell.angle_beta   90.00
_cell.angle_gamma   90.00
#
_symmetry.space_group_name_H-M   'P 1'
#
loop_
_entity.id
_entity.type
_entity.pdbx_description
1 polymer ?
#
loop_
_entity_poly.entity_id
_entity_poly.type
_entity_poly.pdbx_seq_one_letter_code
_entity_poly.pdbx_strand_id
1 'polypeptide(L)'
;MFWVIVAAMAVVVGGAALVALGGGGSLPEAEHDRIWARLPRERPLSRDDVDALRLPMALRGYRMDEVDDVLDRLGAELAHRDSRIAELEAAAALRGAVEAGAAGEADEEPLPGLEEFAKVVDHAAAQPAHPAGEQTQDRTGER
;
A
#
# COMPACT_ATOMS: atom_id res chain seq x y z
N MET A 1 23.94 -16.51 71.41
CA MET A 1 23.72 -15.17 70.83
C MET A 1 24.04 -15.11 69.34
N PHE A 2 25.27 -15.48 68.91
CA PHE A 2 25.67 -15.44 67.48
C PHE A 2 24.75 -16.22 66.54
N TRP A 3 24.38 -17.45 66.89
CA TRP A 3 23.46 -18.27 66.09
C TRP A 3 22.08 -17.63 65.86
N VAL A 4 21.60 -16.85 66.81
CA VAL A 4 20.32 -16.12 66.69
C VAL A 4 20.44 -15.00 65.64
N ILE A 5 21.59 -14.30 65.61
CA ILE A 5 21.87 -13.26 64.62
C ILE A 5 22.01 -13.87 63.21
N VAL A 6 22.71 -15.00 63.08
CA VAL A 6 22.86 -15.70 61.80
C VAL A 6 21.52 -16.21 61.30
N ALA A 7 20.70 -16.82 62.16
CA ALA A 7 19.36 -17.27 61.80
C ALA A 7 18.46 -16.11 61.38
N ALA A 8 18.47 -15.00 62.13
CA ALA A 8 17.72 -13.79 61.77
C ALA A 8 18.15 -13.23 60.41
N MET A 9 19.46 -13.17 60.13
CA MET A 9 19.96 -12.72 58.84
C MET A 9 19.59 -13.68 57.70
N ALA A 10 19.64 -14.99 57.92
CA ALA A 10 19.21 -15.98 56.93
C ALA A 10 17.71 -15.86 56.61
N VAL A 11 16.87 -15.58 57.61
CA VAL A 11 15.44 -15.34 57.42
C VAL A 11 15.20 -14.06 56.62
N VAL A 12 15.91 -12.97 56.94
CA VAL A 12 15.78 -11.70 56.22
C VAL A 12 16.23 -11.84 54.77
N VAL A 13 17.42 -12.41 54.54
CA VAL A 13 17.99 -12.60 53.19
C VAL A 13 17.16 -13.60 52.40
N GLY A 14 16.76 -14.72 53.02
CA GLY A 14 15.92 -15.73 52.38
C GLY A 14 14.53 -15.19 52.03
N GLY A 15 13.91 -14.41 52.94
CA GLY A 15 12.64 -13.74 52.68
C GLY A 15 12.74 -12.72 51.55
N ALA A 16 13.78 -11.86 51.58
CA ALA A 16 14.03 -10.90 50.51
C ALA A 16 14.31 -11.59 49.17
N ALA A 17 15.06 -12.70 49.17
CA ALA A 17 15.34 -13.47 47.97
C ALA A 17 14.07 -14.10 47.40
N LEU A 18 13.19 -14.67 48.24
CA LEU A 18 11.90 -15.21 47.79
C LEU A 18 10.98 -14.14 47.20
N VAL A 19 10.97 -12.93 47.78
CA VAL A 19 10.22 -11.79 47.23
C VAL A 19 10.82 -11.35 45.89
N ALA A 20 12.15 -11.27 45.78
CA ALA A 20 12.84 -10.88 44.55
C ALA A 20 12.69 -11.94 43.43
N LEU A 21 12.65 -13.23 43.77
CA LEU A 21 12.55 -14.34 42.80
C LEU A 21 11.11 -14.67 42.36
N GLY A 22 10.09 -14.02 42.91
CA GLY A 22 8.71 -14.16 42.40
C GLY A 22 7.66 -14.64 43.40
N GLY A 23 7.90 -14.52 44.71
CA GLY A 23 6.89 -14.80 45.73
C GLY A 23 5.95 -13.62 45.94
N GLY A 24 4.89 -13.49 45.12
CA GLY A 24 3.74 -12.68 45.55
C GLY A 24 2.81 -12.06 44.52
N GLY A 25 2.92 -12.41 43.24
CA GLY A 25 1.91 -12.04 42.25
C GLY A 25 2.44 -12.32 40.87
N SER A 26 1.64 -12.96 40.02
CA SER A 26 1.84 -12.89 38.58
C SER A 26 2.12 -11.43 38.26
N LEU A 27 3.33 -11.11 37.81
CA LEU A 27 3.56 -9.83 37.15
C LEU A 27 2.41 -9.74 36.14
N PRO A 28 1.50 -8.75 36.25
CA PRO A 28 0.43 -8.62 35.28
C PRO A 28 1.11 -8.68 33.92
N GLU A 29 0.72 -9.67 33.10
CA GLU A 29 1.34 -10.02 31.83
C GLU A 29 1.97 -8.76 31.25
N ALA A 30 3.29 -8.61 31.35
CA ALA A 30 3.96 -7.31 31.22
C ALA A 30 3.34 -6.64 30.02
N GLU A 31 2.57 -5.57 30.27
CA GLU A 31 1.58 -5.09 29.32
C GLU A 31 2.36 -4.85 28.04
N HIS A 32 2.21 -5.77 27.08
CA HIS A 32 3.08 -5.81 25.91
C HIS A 32 2.98 -4.42 25.35
N ASP A 33 4.10 -3.70 25.25
CA ASP A 33 4.12 -2.31 24.83
C ASP A 33 3.29 -2.26 23.54
N ARG A 34 2.05 -1.75 23.66
CA ARG A 34 1.04 -2.00 22.65
C ARG A 34 1.30 -0.94 21.63
N ILE A 35 1.49 -1.33 20.36
CA ILE A 35 1.59 -0.38 19.24
C ILE A 35 0.54 0.73 19.44
N TRP A 36 1.01 1.95 19.66
CA TRP A 36 0.16 3.08 20.09
C TRP A 36 -0.84 3.46 18.99
N ALA A 37 -0.44 3.30 17.73
CA ALA A 37 -1.29 3.43 16.54
C ALA A 37 -1.61 2.04 15.98
N ARG A 38 -2.76 1.47 16.38
CA ARG A 38 -3.19 0.19 15.81
C ARG A 38 -3.59 0.39 14.35
N LEU A 39 -3.03 -0.43 13.46
CA LEU A 39 -3.38 -0.44 12.05
C LEU A 39 -4.90 -0.63 11.85
N PRO A 40 -5.53 0.13 10.93
CA PRO A 40 -6.94 -0.03 10.62
C PRO A 40 -7.24 -1.46 10.15
N ARG A 41 -8.35 -2.04 10.63
CA ARG A 41 -8.77 -3.42 10.27
C ARG A 41 -9.96 -3.44 9.33
N GLU A 42 -10.68 -2.33 9.27
CA GLU A 42 -11.96 -2.17 8.61
C GLU A 42 -11.78 -1.63 7.18
N ARG A 43 -10.60 -1.10 6.84
CA ARG A 43 -10.27 -0.56 5.53
C ARG A 43 -8.88 -1.00 5.07
N PRO A 44 -8.59 -0.96 3.75
CA PRO A 44 -7.24 -1.15 3.24
C PRO A 44 -6.24 -0.18 3.89
N LEU A 45 -5.00 -0.66 4.02
CA LEU A 45 -3.89 0.14 4.56
C LEU A 45 -3.40 1.12 3.50
N SER A 46 -3.24 2.37 3.93
CA SER A 46 -2.61 3.42 3.14
C SER A 46 -1.18 3.64 3.61
N ARG A 47 -0.39 4.36 2.82
CA ARG A 47 0.96 4.77 3.21
C ARG A 47 0.97 5.56 4.53
N ASP A 48 0.04 6.47 4.71
CA ASP A 48 -0.04 7.32 5.91
C ASP A 48 -0.24 6.50 7.20
N ASP A 49 -0.91 5.34 7.11
CA ASP A 49 -1.10 4.44 8.24
C ASP A 49 0.20 3.74 8.67
N VAL A 50 1.07 3.46 7.69
CA VAL A 50 2.39 2.88 7.94
C VAL A 50 3.32 3.94 8.51
N ASP A 51 3.30 5.15 7.96
CA ASP A 51 4.13 6.28 8.42
C ASP A 51 3.76 6.73 9.86
N ALA A 52 2.50 6.56 10.26
CA ALA A 52 2.02 6.85 11.61
C ALA A 52 2.32 5.73 12.63
N LEU A 53 2.83 4.58 12.18
CA LEU A 53 3.08 3.42 13.04
C LEU A 53 4.26 3.71 13.99
N ARG A 54 4.04 3.50 15.28
CA ARG A 54 5.10 3.61 16.31
C ARG A 54 5.29 2.27 16.98
N LEU A 55 6.38 1.61 16.61
CA LEU A 55 6.78 0.33 17.15
C LEU A 55 7.59 0.55 18.45
N PRO A 56 7.25 -0.16 19.53
CA PRO A 56 7.96 -0.04 20.79
C PRO A 56 9.31 -0.77 20.76
N MET A 57 10.26 -0.29 21.59
CA MET A 57 11.59 -0.90 21.70
C MET A 57 11.59 -2.10 22.65
N ALA A 58 12.18 -3.22 22.22
CA ALA A 58 12.36 -4.41 23.03
C ALA A 58 13.84 -4.69 23.32
N LEU A 59 14.15 -5.21 24.52
CA LEU A 59 15.52 -5.56 24.96
C LEU A 59 16.21 -6.60 24.05
N ARG A 60 15.42 -7.35 23.28
CA ARG A 60 15.86 -8.26 22.21
C ARG A 60 14.87 -8.06 21.06
N GLY A 61 15.33 -7.49 19.95
CA GLY A 61 14.46 -7.11 18.84
C GLY A 61 15.24 -6.90 17.55
N TYR A 62 14.50 -6.73 16.46
CA TYR A 62 15.06 -6.25 15.20
C TYR A 62 15.64 -4.85 15.40
N ARG A 63 16.64 -4.48 14.60
CA ARG A 63 17.19 -3.13 14.63
C ARG A 63 16.18 -2.16 14.05
N MET A 64 15.92 -1.04 14.73
CA MET A 64 14.92 -0.06 14.25
C MET A 64 15.29 0.50 12.88
N ASP A 65 16.57 0.81 12.63
CA ASP A 65 17.02 1.29 11.32
C ASP A 65 16.59 0.35 10.17
N GLU A 66 16.79 -0.96 10.35
CA GLU A 66 16.44 -1.97 9.33
C GLU A 66 14.93 -2.15 9.18
N VAL A 67 14.18 -2.01 10.28
CA VAL A 67 12.72 -2.09 10.26
C VAL A 67 12.13 -0.86 9.58
N ASP A 68 12.62 0.33 9.91
CA ASP A 68 12.19 1.60 9.34
C ASP A 68 12.47 1.63 7.82
N ASP A 69 13.66 1.19 7.39
CA ASP A 69 14.00 1.07 5.96
C ASP A 69 13.02 0.14 5.21
N VAL A 70 12.63 -0.97 5.82
CA VAL A 70 11.66 -1.91 5.24
C VAL A 70 10.26 -1.32 5.22
N LEU A 71 9.83 -0.64 6.28
CA LEU A 71 8.51 0.01 6.36
C LEU A 71 8.40 1.14 5.33
N ASP A 72 9.43 1.96 5.16
CA ASP A 72 9.49 3.02 4.16
C ASP A 72 9.36 2.44 2.74
N ARG A 73 10.09 1.35 2.47
CA ARG A 73 10.01 0.67 1.18
C ARG A 73 8.62 0.09 0.93
N LEU A 74 8.00 -0.51 1.94
CA LEU A 74 6.65 -1.05 1.85
C LEU A 74 5.60 0.07 1.68
N GLY A 75 5.74 1.19 2.37
CA GLY A 75 4.87 2.36 2.24
C GLY A 75 4.92 2.98 0.84
N ALA A 76 6.10 3.06 0.24
CA ALA A 76 6.27 3.49 -1.15
C ALA A 76 5.60 2.54 -2.15
N GLU A 77 5.73 1.23 -1.94
CA GLU A 77 5.11 0.22 -2.78
C GLU A 77 3.58 0.19 -2.64
N LEU A 78 3.04 0.41 -1.43
CA LEU A 78 1.60 0.59 -1.20
C LEU A 78 1.07 1.79 -1.98
N ALA A 79 1.73 2.95 -1.88
CA ALA A 79 1.33 4.14 -2.61
C ALA A 79 1.34 3.93 -4.13
N HIS A 80 2.32 3.19 -4.65
CA HIS A 80 2.37 2.83 -6.07
C HIS A 80 1.20 1.92 -6.48
N ARG A 81 0.85 0.94 -5.65
CA ARG A 81 -0.30 0.05 -5.91
C ARG A 81 -1.62 0.82 -5.87
N ASP A 82 -1.79 1.70 -4.90
CA ASP A 82 -3.00 2.50 -4.77
C ASP A 82 -3.19 3.43 -5.98
N SER A 83 -2.12 4.04 -6.49
CA SER A 83 -2.21 4.86 -7.71
C SER A 83 -2.58 4.01 -8.92
N ARG A 84 -1.99 2.82 -9.05
CA ARG A 84 -2.30 1.88 -10.13
C ARG A 84 -3.74 1.38 -10.07
N ILE A 85 -4.28 1.14 -8.88
CA ILE A 85 -5.68 0.76 -8.69
C ILE A 85 -6.59 1.90 -9.11
N ALA A 86 -6.32 3.14 -8.66
CA ALA A 86 -7.11 4.31 -9.02
C ALA A 86 -7.15 4.55 -10.54
N GLU A 87 -6.02 4.36 -11.23
CA GLU A 87 -5.95 4.44 -12.69
C GLU A 87 -6.81 3.37 -13.37
N LEU A 88 -6.76 2.12 -12.89
CA LEU A 88 -7.54 1.02 -13.43
C LEU A 88 -9.04 1.20 -13.18
N GLU A 89 -9.43 1.66 -11.99
CA GLU A 89 -10.81 1.97 -11.64
C GLU A 89 -11.36 3.12 -12.49
N ALA A 90 -10.57 4.17 -12.73
CA ALA A 90 -10.95 5.26 -13.62
C ALA A 90 -11.15 4.79 -15.07
N ALA A 91 -10.26 3.92 -15.57
CA ALA A 91 -10.40 3.33 -16.90
C ALA A 91 -11.64 2.43 -17.01
N ALA A 92 -11.93 1.65 -15.98
CA ALA A 92 -13.12 0.81 -15.91
C ALA A 92 -14.41 1.66 -15.86
N ALA A 93 -14.42 2.74 -15.08
CA ALA A 93 -15.53 3.67 -14.99
C ALA A 93 -15.82 4.35 -16.35
N LEU A 94 -14.77 4.81 -17.04
CA LEU A 94 -14.90 5.41 -18.37
C LEU A 94 -15.46 4.41 -19.38
N ARG A 95 -14.96 3.17 -19.39
CA ARG A 95 -15.48 2.11 -20.27
C ARG A 95 -16.96 1.85 -20.00
N GLY A 96 -17.36 1.74 -18.73
CA GLY A 96 -18.76 1.58 -18.36
C GLY A 96 -19.65 2.73 -18.83
N ALA A 97 -19.15 3.97 -18.77
CA ALA A 97 -19.87 5.14 -19.26
C ALA A 97 -20.05 5.12 -20.80
N VAL A 98 -19.02 4.72 -21.56
CA VAL A 98 -19.10 4.58 -23.02
C VAL A 98 -20.09 3.48 -23.42
N GLU A 99 -20.04 2.33 -22.76
CA GLU A 99 -20.96 1.21 -23.03
C GLU A 99 -22.41 1.58 -22.68
N ALA A 100 -22.63 2.30 -21.57
CA ALA A 100 -23.95 2.80 -21.21
C ALA A 100 -24.47 3.86 -22.20
N GLY A 101 -23.61 4.75 -22.69
CA GLY A 101 -23.95 5.72 -23.72
C GLY A 101 -24.30 5.07 -25.06
N ALA A 102 -23.52 4.07 -25.50
CA ALA A 102 -23.80 3.32 -26.72
C ALA A 102 -25.12 2.53 -26.66
N ALA A 103 -25.50 2.03 -25.48
CA ALA A 103 -26.79 1.39 -25.28
C ALA A 103 -27.97 2.38 -25.27
N GLY A 104 -27.75 3.63 -24.86
CA GLY A 104 -28.76 4.70 -24.89
C GLY A 104 -28.96 5.33 -26.27
N GLU A 105 -27.88 5.48 -27.05
CA GLU A 105 -27.91 6.08 -28.40
C GLU A 105 -28.66 5.20 -29.44
N ALA A 106 -28.76 3.88 -29.20
CA ALA A 106 -29.46 2.97 -30.11
C ALA A 106 -30.99 3.21 -30.17
N ASP A 107 -31.55 3.88 -29.15
CA ASP A 107 -32.98 4.20 -29.04
C ASP A 107 -33.29 5.68 -29.32
N GLU A 108 -32.29 6.56 -29.51
CA GLU A 108 -32.48 7.98 -29.84
C GLU A 108 -32.22 8.27 -31.33
N GLU A 109 -33.14 9.00 -31.96
CA GLU A 109 -32.98 9.50 -33.32
C GLU A 109 -31.75 10.42 -33.38
N PRO A 110 -30.76 10.15 -34.25
CA PRO A 110 -29.46 10.82 -34.20
C PRO A 110 -29.62 12.32 -34.30
N LEU A 111 -28.98 13.03 -33.35
CA LEU A 111 -29.01 14.49 -33.32
C LEU A 111 -28.50 15.06 -34.67
N PRO A 112 -29.25 15.97 -35.31
CA PRO A 112 -28.93 16.44 -36.65
C PRO A 112 -27.55 17.11 -36.67
N GLY A 113 -26.63 16.54 -37.46
CA GLY A 113 -25.25 17.01 -37.64
C GLY A 113 -24.15 16.08 -37.10
N LEU A 114 -24.46 15.12 -36.21
CA LEU A 114 -23.47 14.14 -35.73
C LEU A 114 -23.25 12.99 -36.71
N GLU A 115 -24.19 12.77 -37.64
CA GLU A 115 -24.11 11.74 -38.68
C GLU A 115 -22.92 11.95 -39.63
N GLU A 116 -22.63 13.21 -39.99
CA GLU A 116 -21.47 13.55 -40.83
C GLU A 116 -20.17 13.22 -40.10
N PHE A 117 -20.11 13.49 -38.80
CA PHE A 117 -18.94 13.22 -37.97
C PHE A 117 -18.72 11.72 -37.75
N ALA A 118 -19.78 10.96 -37.45
CA ALA A 118 -19.73 9.50 -37.34
C ALA A 118 -19.22 8.84 -38.63
N LYS A 119 -19.66 9.34 -39.79
CA LYS A 119 -19.23 8.86 -41.11
C LYS A 119 -17.74 9.09 -41.37
N VAL A 120 -17.17 10.20 -40.88
CA VAL A 120 -15.73 10.48 -40.97
C VAL A 120 -14.92 9.54 -40.09
N VAL A 121 -15.38 9.27 -38.88
CA VAL A 121 -14.71 8.35 -37.94
C VAL A 121 -14.69 6.91 -38.48
N ASP A 122 -15.82 6.42 -39.00
CA ASP A 122 -15.89 5.10 -39.63
C ASP A 122 -15.01 4.99 -40.88
N HIS A 123 -14.97 6.05 -41.71
CA HIS A 123 -14.11 6.07 -42.90
C HIS A 123 -12.62 6.06 -42.54
N ALA A 124 -12.23 6.72 -41.45
CA ALA A 124 -10.87 6.70 -40.93
C ALA A 124 -10.49 5.34 -40.33
N ALA A 125 -11.41 4.67 -39.63
CA ALA A 125 -11.19 3.33 -39.07
C ALA A 125 -11.09 2.24 -40.15
N ALA A 126 -11.74 2.44 -41.30
CA ALA A 126 -11.69 1.53 -42.45
C ALA A 126 -10.43 1.67 -43.32
N GLN A 127 -9.60 2.69 -43.09
CA GLN A 127 -8.33 2.86 -43.81
C GLN A 127 -7.20 2.15 -43.05
N PRO A 128 -6.65 1.03 -43.56
CA PRO A 128 -5.46 0.44 -42.96
C PRO A 128 -4.29 1.42 -43.15
N ALA A 129 -3.58 1.72 -42.07
CA ALA A 129 -2.37 2.55 -42.08
C ALA A 129 -1.38 2.00 -43.12
N HIS A 130 -1.21 2.72 -44.24
CA HIS A 130 -0.20 2.42 -45.24
C HIS A 130 1.18 2.74 -44.62
N PRO A 131 2.11 1.78 -44.47
CA PRO A 131 3.46 2.12 -44.07
C PRO A 131 4.09 2.93 -45.20
N ALA A 132 4.57 4.13 -44.88
CA ALA A 132 5.25 5.01 -45.80
C ALA A 132 6.51 4.32 -46.32
N GLY A 133 6.47 3.84 -47.57
CA GLY A 133 7.65 3.40 -48.30
C GLY A 133 8.48 4.61 -48.71
N GLU A 134 9.68 4.71 -48.14
CA GLU A 134 10.71 5.68 -48.52
C GLU A 134 11.00 5.58 -50.03
N GLN A 135 10.48 6.54 -50.80
CA GLN A 135 10.98 6.82 -52.14
C GLN A 135 12.20 7.73 -51.99
N THR A 136 13.37 7.13 -51.72
CA THR A 136 14.66 7.78 -51.98
C THR A 136 14.80 7.90 -53.50
N GLN A 137 14.42 9.07 -53.98
CA GLN A 137 14.42 9.48 -55.37
C GLN A 137 15.84 9.42 -55.94
N ASP A 138 16.06 8.40 -56.77
CA ASP A 138 17.10 8.33 -57.78
C ASP A 138 16.98 9.55 -58.71
N ARG A 139 17.76 10.58 -58.42
CA ARG A 139 18.02 11.68 -59.35
C ARG A 139 19.48 12.12 -59.19
N THR A 140 20.40 11.37 -59.76
CA THR A 140 21.65 11.97 -60.28
C THR A 140 22.12 11.18 -61.50
N GLY A 141 21.54 11.53 -62.64
CA GLY A 141 22.12 11.29 -63.94
C GLY A 141 21.82 12.49 -64.81
N GLU A 142 22.75 13.43 -64.94
CA GLU A 142 23.10 14.07 -66.21
C GLU A 142 24.26 15.08 -66.05
N ARG A 143 25.32 14.80 -66.84
CA ARG A 143 26.38 15.67 -67.40
C ARG A 143 27.69 15.83 -66.64
#